data_AF-A0A412X3V4-F1
#
_entry.id   AF-A0A412X3V4-F1
#
_cell.length_a   1.000
_cell.length_b   1.000
_cell.length_c   1.000
_cell.angle_alpha   90.00
_cell.angle_beta   90.00
_cell.angle_gamma   90.00
#
_symmetry.space_group_name_H-M   'P 1'
#
loop_
_entity.id
_entity.type
_entity.pdbx_description
1 polymer ?
#
loop_
_entity_poly.entity_id
_entity_poly.type
_entity_poly.pdbx_seq_one_letter_code
_entity_poly.pdbx_strand_id
1 'polypeptide(L)'
;MKNFLIILFALIILGCKNEVSHTDLEKRGNTYYKIGETKPYTGTVYIKEGKTKTYEAEYKDGQATGKSTGRYQNGNLRWKKEQEHEPGARFAPNGKPISNEEYNEKYTQVD
;
A
#
# COMPACT_ATOMS: atom_id res chain seq x y z
N MET A 1 -21.10 35.14 9.80
CA MET A 1 -19.96 34.42 9.18
C MET A 1 -19.12 33.67 10.23
N LYS A 2 -19.74 32.90 11.14
CA LYS A 2 -19.01 32.14 12.19
C LYS A 2 -18.97 30.62 11.90
N ASN A 3 -19.91 30.14 11.08
CA ASN A 3 -20.04 28.72 10.75
C ASN A 3 -19.15 28.31 9.55
N PHE A 4 -18.64 29.26 8.78
CA PHE A 4 -17.75 28.98 7.64
C PHE A 4 -16.35 28.52 8.09
N LEU A 5 -15.90 28.99 9.26
CA LEU A 5 -14.60 28.62 9.83
C LEU A 5 -14.57 27.14 10.29
N ILE A 6 -15.71 26.60 10.72
CA ILE A 6 -15.85 25.21 11.19
C ILE A 6 -15.77 24.23 10.02
N ILE A 7 -16.34 24.59 8.86
CA ILE A 7 -16.29 23.77 7.64
C ILE A 7 -14.86 23.70 7.09
N LEU A 8 -14.10 24.80 7.19
CA LEU A 8 -12.70 24.84 6.75
C LEU A 8 -11.80 23.93 7.60
N PHE A 9 -12.03 23.85 8.91
CA PHE A 9 -11.29 22.94 9.80
C PHE A 9 -11.65 21.46 9.56
N ALA A 10 -12.90 21.17 9.20
CA ALA A 10 -13.35 19.81 8.88
C ALA A 10 -12.71 19.24 7.60
N LEU A 11 -12.34 20.08 6.64
CA LEU A 11 -11.66 19.68 5.40
C LEU A 11 -10.17 19.34 5.61
N ILE A 12 -9.54 19.89 6.65
CA ILE A 12 -8.11 19.68 6.93
C ILE A 12 -7.84 18.30 7.55
N ILE A 13 -8.84 17.69 8.22
CA ILE A 13 -8.68 16.43 8.96
C ILE A 13 -8.60 15.19 8.05
N LEU A 14 -8.82 15.34 6.75
CA LEU A 14 -8.73 14.25 5.76
C LEU A 14 -7.29 13.98 5.27
N GLY A 15 -6.31 14.78 5.69
CA GLY A 15 -5.02 14.91 4.99
C GLY A 15 -3.80 14.16 5.54
N CYS A 16 -3.86 13.53 6.73
CA CYS A 16 -2.72 12.78 7.24
C CYS A 16 -2.83 11.31 6.84
N LYS A 17 -2.17 10.93 5.74
CA LYS A 17 -2.03 9.53 5.36
C LYS A 17 -1.11 8.84 6.38
N ASN A 18 -1.69 8.13 7.34
CA ASN A 18 -0.93 7.36 8.32
C ASN A 18 -0.20 6.23 7.59
N GLU A 19 1.14 6.22 7.63
CA GLU A 19 1.94 5.12 7.09
C GLU A 19 2.90 4.55 8.14
N VAL A 20 3.11 3.24 8.13
CA VAL A 20 4.04 2.54 9.04
C VAL A 20 4.80 1.44 8.32
N SER A 21 6.00 1.12 8.81
CA SER A 21 6.71 -0.07 8.35
C SER A 21 5.96 -1.32 8.80
N HIS A 22 5.97 -2.37 7.98
CA HIS A 22 5.44 -3.67 8.38
C HIS A 22 6.10 -4.20 9.68
N THR A 23 7.35 -3.85 9.93
CA THR A 23 8.10 -4.20 11.15
C THR A 23 7.59 -3.52 12.41
N ASP A 24 6.81 -2.44 12.27
CA ASP A 24 6.24 -1.69 13.39
C ASP A 24 4.84 -2.20 13.74
N LEU A 25 4.41 -3.28 13.09
CA LEU A 25 3.14 -3.93 13.31
C LEU A 25 3.34 -5.30 13.97
N GLU A 26 2.37 -5.68 14.77
CA GLU A 26 2.21 -7.02 15.31
C GLU A 26 0.88 -7.61 14.85
N LYS A 27 0.90 -8.91 14.53
CA LYS A 27 -0.30 -9.65 14.15
C LYS A 27 -0.87 -10.33 15.40
N ARG A 28 -2.12 -10.03 15.75
CA ARG A 28 -2.85 -10.68 16.85
C ARG A 28 -4.05 -11.40 16.25
N GLY A 29 -3.98 -12.74 16.16
CA GLY A 29 -4.94 -13.52 15.39
C GLY A 29 -4.83 -13.18 13.89
N ASN A 30 -5.91 -12.65 13.31
CA ASN A 30 -5.96 -12.21 11.90
C ASN A 30 -5.90 -10.69 11.72
N THR A 31 -5.65 -9.94 12.81
CA THR A 31 -5.74 -8.49 12.81
C THR A 31 -4.37 -7.88 13.12
N TYR A 32 -3.98 -6.88 12.35
CA TYR A 32 -2.74 -6.13 12.57
C TYR A 32 -2.96 -4.90 13.46
N TYR A 33 -2.00 -4.68 14.35
CA TYR A 33 -1.93 -3.56 15.28
C TYR A 33 -0.55 -2.94 15.19
N LYS A 34 -0.43 -1.63 15.39
CA LYS A 34 0.89 -1.03 15.65
C LYS A 34 1.38 -1.49 17.02
N ILE A 35 2.67 -1.80 17.15
CA ILE A 35 3.24 -2.31 18.39
C ILE A 35 2.91 -1.35 19.54
N GLY A 36 2.31 -1.89 20.60
CA GLY A 36 1.88 -1.14 21.78
C GLY A 36 0.49 -0.48 21.68
N GLU A 37 -0.15 -0.50 20.52
CA GLU A 37 -1.51 0.01 20.34
C GLU A 37 -2.57 -1.08 20.60
N THR A 38 -3.75 -0.66 21.05
CA THR A 38 -4.90 -1.56 21.29
C THR A 38 -5.94 -1.53 20.19
N LYS A 39 -5.91 -0.50 19.33
CA LYS A 39 -6.83 -0.36 18.19
C LYS A 39 -6.24 -1.01 16.92
N PRO A 40 -7.04 -1.74 16.13
CA PRO A 40 -6.59 -2.27 14.84
C PRO A 40 -6.05 -1.17 13.93
N TYR A 41 -5.00 -1.49 13.18
CA TYR A 41 -4.33 -0.50 12.34
C TYR A 41 -5.18 -0.13 11.12
N THR A 42 -5.29 1.18 10.85
CA THR A 42 -5.89 1.73 9.62
C THR A 42 -4.91 2.74 9.03
N GLY A 43 -4.47 2.50 7.79
CA GLY A 43 -3.44 3.28 7.13
C GLY A 43 -2.68 2.51 6.05
N THR A 44 -1.55 3.05 5.60
CA THR A 44 -0.66 2.41 4.62
C THR A 44 0.45 1.65 5.32
N VAL A 45 0.58 0.36 5.04
CA VAL A 45 1.70 -0.47 5.50
C VAL A 45 2.70 -0.60 4.37
N TYR A 46 3.98 -0.39 4.65
CA TYR A 46 5.04 -0.50 3.66
C TYR A 46 6.15 -1.48 4.07
N ILE A 47 6.83 -2.04 3.06
CA ILE A 47 8.08 -2.79 3.20
C ILE A 47 9.16 -2.03 2.43
N LYS A 48 10.34 -1.91 3.04
CA LYS A 48 11.52 -1.30 2.41
C LYS A 48 12.60 -2.34 2.19
N GLU A 49 13.27 -2.21 1.05
CA GLU A 49 14.55 -2.86 0.78
C GLU A 49 15.55 -1.74 0.49
N GLY A 50 16.57 -1.61 1.34
CA GLY A 50 17.49 -0.47 1.29
C GLY A 50 16.77 0.87 1.43
N LYS A 51 16.87 1.72 0.41
CA LYS A 51 16.24 3.05 0.37
C LYS A 51 14.86 3.06 -0.31
N THR A 52 14.43 1.92 -0.88
CA THR A 52 13.24 1.85 -1.75
C THR A 52 12.09 1.16 -1.03
N LYS A 53 10.90 1.76 -1.04
CA LYS A 53 9.66 1.09 -0.63
C LYS A 53 9.20 0.15 -1.74
N THR A 54 9.55 -1.13 -1.63
CA THR A 54 9.27 -2.15 -2.65
C THR A 54 7.83 -2.64 -2.61
N TYR A 55 7.14 -2.47 -1.48
CA TYR A 55 5.74 -2.85 -1.33
C TYR A 55 5.00 -1.86 -0.44
N GLU A 56 3.76 -1.53 -0.81
CA GLU A 56 2.81 -0.78 0.00
C GLU A 56 1.41 -1.37 -0.15
N ALA A 57 0.63 -1.41 0.94
CA ALA A 57 -0.76 -1.81 0.93
C ALA A 57 -1.60 -0.98 1.90
N GLU A 58 -2.87 -0.77 1.56
CA GLU A 58 -3.82 -0.10 2.45
C GLU A 58 -4.47 -1.11 3.39
N TYR A 59 -4.58 -0.73 4.66
CA TYR A 59 -5.17 -1.51 5.72
C TYR A 59 -6.33 -0.73 6.34
N LYS A 60 -7.40 -1.44 6.67
CA LYS A 60 -8.54 -0.94 7.40
C LYS A 60 -8.92 -1.97 8.46
N ASP A 61 -9.08 -1.52 9.70
CA ASP A 61 -9.44 -2.37 10.83
C ASP A 61 -8.49 -3.58 10.99
N GLY A 62 -7.20 -3.34 10.75
CA GLY A 62 -6.13 -4.33 10.84
C GLY A 62 -6.12 -5.37 9.72
N GLN A 63 -6.88 -5.17 8.65
CA GLN A 63 -6.95 -6.08 7.49
C GLN A 63 -6.59 -5.33 6.19
N ALA A 64 -5.92 -5.99 5.26
CA ALA A 64 -5.60 -5.41 3.96
C ALA A 64 -6.88 -5.19 3.14
N THR A 65 -6.98 -4.05 2.44
CA THR A 65 -8.16 -3.70 1.63
C THR A 65 -8.12 -4.27 0.20
N GLY A 66 -7.03 -4.95 -0.16
CA GLY A 66 -6.74 -5.38 -1.52
C GLY A 66 -6.01 -4.33 -2.37
N LYS A 67 -6.06 -3.05 -1.98
CA LYS A 67 -5.30 -1.99 -2.66
C LYS A 67 -3.84 -2.06 -2.27
N SER A 68 -2.98 -2.29 -3.26
CA SER A 68 -1.56 -2.49 -3.05
C SER A 68 -0.72 -2.10 -4.26
N THR A 69 0.56 -1.84 -4.02
CA THR A 69 1.51 -1.40 -5.03
C THR A 69 2.86 -2.04 -4.76
N GLY A 70 3.46 -2.62 -5.80
CA GLY A 70 4.84 -3.11 -5.79
C GLY A 70 5.73 -2.27 -6.70
N ARG A 71 6.97 -2.03 -6.28
CA ARG A 71 7.98 -1.28 -7.02
C ARG A 71 9.25 -2.11 -7.20
N TYR A 72 9.96 -1.86 -8.29
CA TYR A 72 11.33 -2.33 -8.48
C TYR A 72 12.29 -1.56 -7.57
N GLN A 73 13.51 -2.10 -7.40
CA GLN A 73 14.59 -1.45 -6.64
C GLN A 73 14.93 -0.04 -7.12
N ASN A 74 14.80 0.22 -8.44
CA ASN A 74 14.99 1.54 -9.04
C ASN A 74 13.84 2.52 -8.76
N GLY A 75 12.81 2.12 -8.02
CA GLY A 75 11.65 2.93 -7.65
C GLY A 75 10.49 2.89 -8.66
N ASN A 76 10.69 2.33 -9.85
CA ASN A 76 9.63 2.23 -10.84
C ASN A 76 8.53 1.28 -10.39
N LEU A 77 7.30 1.58 -10.80
CA LEU A 77 6.15 0.72 -10.56
C LEU A 77 6.40 -0.65 -11.21
N ARG A 78 6.16 -1.73 -10.46
CA ARG A 78 6.22 -3.11 -10.94
C ARG A 78 4.83 -3.67 -11.14
N TRP A 79 3.94 -3.39 -10.19
CA TRP A 79 2.55 -3.75 -10.28
C TRP A 79 1.69 -2.85 -9.37
N LYS A 80 0.42 -2.69 -9.73
CA LYS A 80 -0.56 -1.95 -8.95
C LYS A 80 -1.89 -2.71 -8.93
N LYS A 81 -2.52 -2.78 -7.78
CA LYS A 81 -3.84 -3.38 -7.59
C LYS A 81 -4.71 -2.41 -6.81
N GLU A 82 -5.90 -2.12 -7.30
CA GLU A 82 -6.84 -1.22 -6.63
C GLU A 82 -7.85 -1.98 -5.76
N GLN A 83 -8.16 -3.23 -6.10
CA GLN A 83 -9.15 -4.06 -5.40
C GLN A 83 -8.75 -5.54 -5.40
N GLU A 84 -9.10 -6.28 -4.33
CA GLU A 84 -8.66 -7.67 -4.10
C GLU A 84 -9.07 -8.66 -5.22
N HIS A 85 -10.19 -8.44 -5.89
CA HIS A 85 -10.72 -9.33 -6.92
C HIS A 85 -10.43 -8.89 -8.36
N GLU A 86 -9.66 -7.82 -8.55
CA GLU A 86 -9.32 -7.32 -9.88
C GLU A 86 -7.88 -7.71 -10.30
N PRO A 87 -7.67 -8.03 -11.59
CA PRO A 87 -6.32 -8.17 -12.14
C PRO A 87 -5.52 -6.89 -11.91
N GLY A 88 -4.33 -7.01 -11.30
CA GLY A 88 -3.43 -5.88 -11.14
C GLY A 88 -2.81 -5.45 -12.47
N ALA A 89 -2.55 -4.15 -12.63
CA ALA A 89 -1.74 -3.64 -13.73
C ALA A 89 -0.26 -4.02 -13.50
N ARG A 90 0.45 -4.42 -14.56
CA ARG A 90 1.87 -4.80 -14.53
C ARG A 90 2.70 -3.82 -15.36
N PHE A 91 3.94 -3.63 -14.94
CA PHE A 91 4.86 -2.68 -15.56
C PHE A 91 6.26 -3.29 -15.64
N ALA A 92 6.95 -3.07 -16.76
CA ALA A 92 8.35 -3.44 -16.94
C ALA A 92 9.29 -2.54 -16.10
N PRO A 93 10.57 -2.91 -15.89
CA PRO A 93 11.53 -2.10 -15.13
C PRO A 93 11.74 -0.68 -15.65
N ASN A 94 11.43 -0.43 -16.93
CA ASN A 94 11.46 0.89 -17.56
C ASN A 94 10.16 1.70 -17.37
N GLY A 95 9.20 1.18 -16.61
CA GLY A 95 7.92 1.83 -16.30
C GLY A 95 6.82 1.67 -17.35
N LYS A 96 7.08 0.99 -18.47
CA LYS A 96 6.03 0.75 -19.48
C LYS A 96 5.05 -0.33 -19.01
N PRO A 97 3.73 -0.18 -19.28
CA PRO A 97 2.77 -1.24 -19.00
C PRO A 97 3.09 -2.48 -19.82
N ILE A 98 2.86 -3.66 -19.25
CA ILE A 98 3.05 -4.97 -19.90
C ILE A 98 1.87 -5.88 -19.58
N SER A 99 1.55 -6.83 -20.47
CA SER A 99 0.48 -7.79 -20.22
C SER A 99 0.87 -8.78 -19.11
N ASN A 100 -0.12 -9.44 -18.50
CA ASN A 100 0.15 -10.49 -17.52
C ASN A 100 0.90 -11.68 -18.15
N GLU A 101 0.60 -11.99 -19.42
CA GLU A 101 1.28 -13.05 -20.18
C GLU A 101 2.75 -12.71 -20.40
N GLU A 102 3.05 -11.53 -20.95
CA GLU A 102 4.43 -11.05 -21.15
C GLU A 102 5.19 -10.97 -19.82
N TYR A 103 4.50 -10.55 -18.75
CA TYR A 103 5.09 -10.53 -17.43
C TYR A 103 5.46 -11.93 -16.94
N ASN A 104 4.57 -12.90 -17.12
CA ASN A 104 4.80 -14.26 -16.67
C ASN A 104 5.93 -14.94 -17.46
N GLU A 105 5.97 -14.76 -18.77
CA GLU A 105 7.03 -15.29 -19.62
C GLU A 105 8.41 -14.75 -19.25
N LYS A 106 8.51 -13.45 -18.90
CA LYS A 106 9.79 -12.77 -18.67
C LYS A 106 10.26 -12.77 -17.22
N TYR A 107 9.35 -12.79 -16.25
CA TYR A 107 9.68 -12.49 -14.85
C TYR A 107 9.18 -13.54 -13.84
N THR A 108 8.41 -14.55 -14.26
CA THR A 108 8.10 -15.71 -13.41
C THR A 108 8.85 -16.98 -13.81
N GLN A 109 9.82 -16.90 -14.73
CA GLN A 109 10.81 -17.97 -14.87
C GLN A 109 11.75 -17.93 -13.67
N VAL A 110 11.47 -18.78 -12.68
CA VAL A 110 12.42 -19.22 -11.65
C VAL A 110 12.19 -20.72 -11.49
N ASP A 111 13.23 -21.48 -11.85
CA ASP A 111 13.62 -22.86 -11.47
C ASP A 111 12.55 -23.91 -11.16
#